data_AF-A0A1V4T089-F1
#
_entry.id   AF-A0A1V4T089-F1
#
_cell.length_a   1.000
_cell.length_b   1.000
_cell.length_c   1.000
_cell.angle_alpha   90.00
_cell.angle_beta   90.00
_cell.angle_gamma   90.00
#
_symmetry.space_group_name_H-M   'P 1'
#
loop_
_entity.id
_entity.type
_entity.pdbx_description
1 polymer ?
#
loop_
_entity_poly.entity_id
_entity_poly.type
_entity_poly.pdbx_seq_one_letter_code
_entity_poly.pdbx_strand_id
1 'polypeptide(L)' 'WMLHEETVYKGGDTVTLNETDLTQIPKVIEYCKKNPQKNLYTFKNQASNDLPN' A
#
# COMPACT_ATOMS: atom_id res chain seq x y z
N TRP A 1 -0.11 1.62 6.31
CA TRP A 1 1.25 2.06 6.70
C TRP A 1 2.17 2.19 5.49
N MET A 2 2.61 1.09 4.83
CA MET A 2 3.49 1.18 3.63
C MET A 2 2.91 2.03 2.49
N LEU A 3 1.63 1.84 2.14
CA LEU A 3 0.94 2.60 1.07
C LEU A 3 0.62 4.06 1.45
N HIS A 4 0.69 4.39 2.75
CA HIS A 4 0.30 5.69 3.34
C HIS A 4 1.45 6.30 4.15
N GLU A 5 2.68 6.09 3.70
CA GLU A 5 3.88 6.48 4.46
C GLU A 5 4.16 8.00 4.37
N GLU A 6 3.68 8.66 3.33
CA GLU A 6 3.84 10.12 3.12
C GLU A 6 2.68 10.95 3.69
N THR A 7 1.62 10.30 4.19
CA THR A 7 0.44 11.00 4.67
C THR A 7 0.76 11.68 6.00
N VAL A 8 0.89 13.00 5.97
CA VAL A 8 1.06 13.83 7.19
C VAL A 8 -0.21 13.73 8.03
N TYR A 9 -0.17 12.99 9.13
CA TYR A 9 -1.25 12.88 10.11
C TYR A 9 -1.47 14.23 10.80
N LYS A 10 -2.32 15.10 10.24
CA LYS A 10 -2.55 16.47 10.75
C LYS A 10 -3.49 16.56 11.97
N GLY A 11 -3.84 15.48 12.67
CA GLY A 11 -4.71 15.62 13.85
C GLY A 11 -5.30 14.38 14.50
N GLY A 12 -4.55 13.28 14.63
CA GLY A 12 -5.02 12.11 15.39
C GLY A 12 -4.33 10.82 14.96
N ASP A 13 -4.04 9.96 15.94
CA ASP A 13 -3.29 8.71 15.78
C ASP A 13 -4.19 7.60 15.18
N THR A 14 -4.72 7.85 13.97
CA THR A 14 -5.68 6.95 13.32
C THR A 14 -5.22 6.53 11.93
N VAL A 15 -5.06 5.22 11.73
CA VAL A 15 -4.90 4.60 10.42
C VAL A 15 -6.30 4.24 9.90
N THR A 16 -6.85 5.05 8.99
CA THR A 16 -8.15 4.79 8.37
C THR A 16 -7.96 4.00 7.08
N LEU A 17 -8.72 2.91 6.90
CA LEU A 17 -8.77 2.17 5.64
C LEU A 17 -9.65 2.93 4.65
N ASN A 18 -9.12 3.26 3.48
CA ASN A 18 -9.90 3.84 2.39
C ASN A 18 -10.19 2.80 1.29
N GLU A 19 -11.01 3.18 0.31
CA GLU A 19 -11.41 2.28 -0.78
C GLU A 19 -10.20 1.74 -1.57
N THR A 20 -9.17 2.56 -1.72
CA THR A 20 -7.89 2.17 -2.31
C THR A 20 -7.23 1.04 -1.51
N ASP A 21 -7.18 1.11 -0.17
CA ASP A 21 -6.62 0.03 0.64
C ASP A 21 -7.33 -1.30 0.41
N LEU A 22 -8.66 -1.28 0.38
CA LEU A 22 -9.47 -2.49 0.20
C LEU A 22 -9.21 -3.16 -1.16
N THR A 23 -8.96 -2.38 -2.21
CA THR A 23 -8.65 -2.92 -3.55
C THR A 23 -7.18 -3.37 -3.69
N GLN A 24 -6.26 -2.79 -2.90
CA GLN A 24 -4.84 -3.10 -2.98
C GLN A 24 -4.43 -4.28 -2.07
N ILE A 25 -5.14 -4.53 -0.96
CA ILE A 25 -4.84 -5.64 -0.03
C ILE A 25 -4.76 -7.00 -0.75
N PRO A 26 -5.73 -7.42 -1.59
CA PRO A 26 -5.62 -8.70 -2.29
C PRO A 26 -4.40 -8.78 -3.21
N LYS A 27 -4.05 -7.67 -3.89
CA LYS A 27 -2.89 -7.59 -4.79
C LYS A 27 -1.58 -7.70 -4.04
N VAL A 28 -1.46 -7.06 -2.88
CA VAL A 28 -0.30 -7.17 -1.98
C VAL A 28 -0.14 -8.62 -1.51
N ILE A 29 -1.22 -9.28 -1.08
CA ILE A 29 -1.18 -10.67 -0.61
C ILE A 29 -0.69 -11.60 -1.74
N GLU A 30 -1.20 -11.43 -2.95
CA GLU A 30 -0.76 -12.21 -4.11
C GLU A 30 0.71 -11.97 -4.45
N TYR A 31 1.14 -10.70 -4.43
CA TYR A 31 2.53 -10.32 -4.67
C TYR A 31 3.49 -11.01 -3.70
N CYS A 32 3.18 -10.96 -2.40
CA CYS A 32 3.98 -11.58 -1.35
C CYS A 32 4.06 -13.10 -1.52
N LYS A 33 2.94 -13.77 -1.85
CA LYS A 33 2.92 -15.22 -2.10
C LYS A 33 3.80 -15.62 -3.28
N LYS A 34 3.77 -14.84 -4.37
CA LYS A 34 4.57 -15.09 -5.57
C LYS A 34 6.05 -14.72 -5.40
N ASN A 35 6.36 -13.77 -4.53
CA ASN A 35 7.69 -13.21 -4.37
C ASN A 35 8.13 -13.11 -2.90
N PRO A 36 8.23 -14.23 -2.15
CA PRO A 36 8.47 -14.20 -0.71
C PRO A 36 9.81 -13.55 -0.30
N GLN A 37 10.78 -13.52 -1.21
CA GLN A 37 12.11 -12.93 -1.00
C GLN A 37 12.17 -11.43 -1.38
N LYS A 38 11.16 -10.90 -2.08
CA LYS A 38 11.20 -9.52 -2.58
C LYS A 38 10.72 -8.55 -1.50
N ASN A 39 11.41 -7.41 -1.45
CA ASN A 39 11.05 -6.33 -0.54
C ASN A 39 9.67 -5.76 -0.90
N LEU A 40 8.75 -5.64 0.07
CA LEU A 40 7.40 -5.13 -0.13
C LEU A 40 7.36 -3.71 -0.73
N TYR A 41 8.38 -2.88 -0.52
CA TYR A 41 8.48 -1.55 -1.13
C TYR A 41 8.62 -1.59 -2.67
N THR A 42 9.05 -2.72 -3.24
CA THR A 42 9.04 -2.90 -4.70
C THR A 42 7.62 -2.96 -5.27
N PHE A 43 6.66 -3.49 -4.50
CA PHE A 43 5.25 -3.44 -4.86
C PHE A 43 4.71 -2.00 -4.79
N LYS A 44 5.10 -1.22 -3.77
CA LYS A 44 4.72 0.20 -3.65
C LYS A 44 5.07 0.99 -4.90
N ASN A 45 6.31 0.86 -5.36
CA ASN A 45 6.81 1.57 -6.55
C ASN A 45 6.10 1.15 -7.84
N GLN A 46 5.59 -0.08 -7.91
CA GLN A 46 4.77 -0.55 -9.03
C GLN A 46 3.34 0.00 -8.92
N ALA A 47 2.72 -0.10 -7.74
CA ALA A 47 1.36 0.34 -7.49
C ALA A 47 1.20 1.87 -7.60
N SER A 48 2.21 2.67 -7.28
CA SER A 48 2.20 4.13 -7.46
C SER A 48 2.03 4.58 -8.91
N ASN A 49 2.32 3.72 -9.90
CA ASN A 49 2.07 4.05 -11.32
C ASN A 49 0.62 3.77 -11.74
N ASP A 50 -0.13 3.01 -10.95
CA ASP A 50 -1.49 2.55 -11.24
C ASP A 50 -2.57 3.26 -10.40
N LEU A 51 -2.16 4.08 -9.42
CA LEU A 51 -3.07 4.83 -8.56
C LEU A 51 -3.37 6.19 -9.21
N PRO A 52 -4.66 6.59 -9.35
CA PRO A 52 -4.99 7.91 -9.86
C PRO A 52 -4.50 9.00 -8.89
N ASN A 53 -4.00 10.10 -9.46
CA ASN A 53 -3.55 11.30 -8.74
C ASN A 53 -4.60 11.82 -7.74
#